data_AF-W2KI50-F1
#
_entry.id   AF-W2KI50-F1
#
_cell.length_a   1.000
_cell.length_b   1.000
_cell.length_c   1.000
_cell.angle_alpha   90.00
_cell.angle_beta   90.00
_cell.angle_gamma   90.00
#
_symmetry.space_group_name_H-M   'P 1'
#
loop_
_entity.id
_entity.type
_entity.pdbx_description
1 polymer ?
#
loop_
_entity_poly.entity_id
_entity_poly.type
_entity_poly.pdbx_seq_one_letter_code
_entity_poly.pdbx_strand_id
1 'polypeptide(L)'
;WSEGEASPAEKYAKAFGLDVKEFMDKVSKDNGIDSMSKRPKCTSDNDCASLNDGSGCGIRAGQSSGYCIPTWYGICHAWTPASMLEAEPNCPVTHNGVTFHPMDLKALISDIYDGASISTVFTGSRFNGGSDSTDEYGRHSSAAYRDLNPAFFHITAANLLGKLNATFIADVTAGSEVWNQPVRGFKVYEQTEMSLEEAAQTFYGLEEYPWNAAAKSIVYVKSRLSWIFETYTDGGLVSSGQVDQFTTGAYYTYLLEMDDDGTIIGGEWVYKSDDDHPDFIWFPKEKPAADTVTSIGLSYADVSMLLAKSVACSDSSASSSAGSEPAGSAGSSSPSSSTSSSTAASTSDSAASSPGVTGSASTGSATSTSASNNQA
;
A
#
# COMPACT_ATOMS: atom_id res chain seq x y z
N TRP A 1 14.74 1.89 6.75
CA TRP A 1 16.20 1.98 6.47
C TRP A 1 16.85 2.60 7.69
N SER A 2 18.11 2.28 7.96
CA SER A 2 18.81 2.70 9.18
C SER A 2 19.91 3.70 8.85
N GLU A 3 19.90 4.85 9.53
CA GLU A 3 20.92 5.89 9.33
C GLU A 3 22.28 5.40 9.85
N GLY A 4 23.35 5.60 9.08
CA GLY A 4 24.70 5.18 9.44
C GLY A 4 25.01 3.70 9.21
N GLU A 5 24.03 2.90 8.77
CA GLU A 5 24.25 1.51 8.35
C GLU A 5 24.48 1.37 6.85
N ALA A 6 25.15 0.27 6.47
CA ALA A 6 25.29 -0.14 5.08
C ALA A 6 23.90 -0.40 4.45
N SER A 7 23.75 -0.04 3.18
CA SER A 7 22.51 -0.31 2.43
C SER A 7 22.24 -1.82 2.28
N PRO A 8 20.99 -2.26 2.03
CA PRO A 8 20.69 -3.67 1.75
C PRO A 8 21.52 -4.25 0.60
N ALA A 9 21.75 -3.45 -0.46
CA ALA A 9 22.58 -3.84 -1.60
C ALA A 9 24.05 -4.03 -1.21
N GLU A 10 24.61 -3.13 -0.41
CA GLU A 10 25.97 -3.27 0.11
C GLU A 10 26.11 -4.49 1.05
N LYS A 11 25.11 -4.70 1.92
CA LYS A 11 25.05 -5.86 2.83
C LYS A 11 25.04 -7.17 2.02
N TYR A 12 24.18 -7.26 1.00
CA TYR A 12 24.11 -8.42 0.12
C TYR A 12 25.44 -8.67 -0.59
N ALA A 13 26.01 -7.65 -1.24
CA ALA A 13 27.27 -7.79 -1.95
C ALA A 13 28.40 -8.30 -1.04
N LYS A 14 28.54 -7.75 0.17
CA LYS A 14 29.54 -8.20 1.15
C LYS A 14 29.31 -9.64 1.60
N ALA A 15 28.07 -10.01 1.92
CA ALA A 15 27.75 -11.33 2.46
C ALA A 15 27.97 -12.45 1.43
N PHE A 16 27.75 -12.17 0.14
CA PHE A 16 27.84 -13.14 -0.95
C PHE A 16 29.09 -12.98 -1.83
N GLY A 17 30.08 -12.20 -1.37
CA GLY A 17 31.38 -12.10 -2.03
C GLY A 17 31.36 -11.40 -3.39
N LEU A 18 30.44 -10.45 -3.60
CA LEU A 18 30.36 -9.62 -4.79
C LEU A 18 31.14 -8.31 -4.59
N ASP A 19 31.58 -7.69 -5.69
CA ASP A 19 32.12 -6.34 -5.64
C ASP A 19 30.99 -5.35 -5.28
N VAL A 20 31.16 -4.68 -4.14
CA VAL A 20 30.14 -3.77 -3.58
C VAL A 20 29.81 -2.64 -4.55
N LYS A 21 30.84 -2.03 -5.15
CA LYS A 21 30.64 -0.88 -6.03
C LYS A 21 29.91 -1.31 -7.30
N GLU A 22 30.36 -2.40 -7.93
CA GLU A 22 29.75 -2.94 -9.14
C GLU A 22 28.30 -3.34 -8.90
N PHE A 23 28.00 -4.02 -7.79
CA PHE A 23 26.63 -4.43 -7.46
C PHE A 23 25.71 -3.23 -7.25
N MET A 24 26.14 -2.23 -6.45
CA MET A 24 25.37 -1.01 -6.24
C MET A 24 25.22 -0.16 -7.53
N ASP A 25 26.21 -0.19 -8.43
CA ASP A 25 26.11 0.45 -9.73
C ASP A 25 25.10 -0.26 -10.64
N LYS A 26 24.99 -1.60 -10.57
CA LYS A 26 23.96 -2.37 -11.27
C LYS A 26 22.56 -2.04 -10.74
N VAL A 27 22.36 -2.07 -9.42
CA VAL A 27 21.10 -1.65 -8.77
C VAL A 27 20.68 -0.25 -9.22
N SER A 28 21.63 0.71 -9.23
CA SER A 28 21.34 2.09 -9.63
C SER A 28 20.94 2.22 -11.11
N LYS A 29 21.57 1.43 -11.99
CA LYS A 29 21.28 1.44 -13.44
C LYS A 29 19.97 0.76 -13.78
N ASP A 30 19.56 -0.22 -13.00
CA ASP A 30 18.33 -0.99 -13.24
C ASP A 30 17.12 -0.25 -12.65
N ASN A 31 17.18 0.09 -11.36
CA ASN A 31 16.03 0.63 -10.61
C ASN A 31 16.28 1.98 -9.93
N GLY A 32 17.54 2.37 -9.75
CA GLY A 32 17.90 3.59 -9.03
C GLY A 32 18.11 4.83 -9.90
N ILE A 33 18.97 5.72 -9.45
CA ILE A 33 19.17 7.06 -10.04
C ILE A 33 19.74 6.98 -11.46
N ASP A 34 20.67 6.05 -11.72
CA ASP A 34 21.33 5.98 -13.03
C ASP A 34 20.41 5.44 -14.14
N SER A 35 19.34 4.71 -13.79
CA SER A 35 18.28 4.31 -14.71
C SER A 35 17.59 5.53 -15.35
N MET A 36 17.62 6.68 -14.67
CA MET A 36 16.99 7.93 -15.08
C MET A 36 17.93 8.85 -15.85
N SER A 37 19.04 8.34 -16.39
CA SER A 37 20.07 9.12 -17.08
C SER A 37 19.60 9.95 -18.29
N LYS A 38 18.39 9.70 -18.81
CA LYS A 38 17.76 10.49 -19.87
C LYS A 38 16.99 11.71 -19.35
N ARG A 39 16.74 11.81 -18.04
CA ARG A 39 16.07 12.95 -17.41
C ARG A 39 17.06 14.12 -17.21
N PRO A 40 16.56 15.36 -17.03
CA PRO A 40 17.42 16.53 -16.85
C PRO A 40 18.41 16.33 -15.70
N LYS A 41 19.65 16.78 -15.89
CA LYS A 41 20.65 16.77 -14.83
C LYS A 41 20.36 17.86 -13.79
N CYS A 42 20.72 17.59 -12.55
CA CYS A 42 20.55 18.52 -11.44
C CYS A 42 21.69 18.42 -10.43
N THR A 43 21.85 19.47 -9.62
CA THR A 43 22.70 19.49 -8.42
C THR A 43 21.91 19.91 -7.17
N SER A 44 20.68 20.40 -7.34
CA SER A 44 19.72 20.72 -6.28
C SER A 44 18.28 20.61 -6.76
N ASP A 45 17.32 20.55 -5.83
CA ASP A 45 15.89 20.47 -6.18
C ASP A 45 15.39 21.66 -6.99
N ASN A 46 16.04 22.83 -6.86
CA ASN A 46 15.69 24.02 -7.64
C ASN A 46 15.87 23.82 -9.15
N ASP A 47 16.80 22.95 -9.56
CA ASP A 47 17.02 22.65 -10.99
C ASP A 47 15.85 21.86 -11.60
N CYS A 48 15.01 21.24 -10.76
CA CYS A 48 13.88 20.40 -11.16
C CYS A 48 12.54 21.14 -11.08
N ALA A 49 12.49 22.31 -10.41
CA ALA A 49 11.26 23.03 -10.11
C ALA A 49 10.43 23.40 -11.35
N SER A 50 11.06 23.63 -12.50
CA SER A 50 10.37 23.98 -13.75
C SER A 50 9.63 22.82 -14.42
N LEU A 51 9.85 21.58 -13.98
CA LEU A 51 9.25 20.39 -14.61
C LEU A 51 7.78 20.19 -14.22
N ASN A 52 7.36 20.70 -13.07
CA ASN A 52 5.99 20.61 -12.55
C ASN A 52 5.41 19.17 -12.55
N ASP A 53 6.26 18.14 -12.41
CA ASP A 53 5.91 16.71 -12.43
C ASP A 53 6.24 16.00 -11.11
N GLY A 54 6.44 16.78 -10.02
CA GLY A 54 6.83 16.24 -8.72
C GLY A 54 8.27 15.72 -8.65
N SER A 55 9.13 16.11 -9.60
CA SER A 55 10.55 15.73 -9.59
C SER A 55 11.34 16.36 -8.46
N GLY A 56 12.14 15.53 -7.77
CA GLY A 56 13.24 15.96 -6.90
C GLY A 56 14.60 15.66 -7.54
N CYS A 57 15.67 16.27 -7.03
CA CYS A 57 17.02 16.01 -7.53
C CYS A 57 17.62 14.76 -6.87
N GLY A 58 17.56 13.62 -7.57
CA GLY A 58 18.13 12.36 -7.10
C GLY A 58 19.64 12.31 -7.33
N ILE A 59 20.43 12.41 -6.25
CA ILE A 59 21.90 12.33 -6.29
C ILE A 59 22.37 11.09 -5.51
N ARG A 60 23.19 10.24 -6.15
CA ARG A 60 23.76 9.06 -5.48
C ARG A 60 24.73 9.46 -4.38
N ALA A 61 24.82 8.65 -3.33
CA ALA A 61 25.82 8.81 -2.29
C ALA A 61 27.25 8.92 -2.90
N GLY A 62 27.98 9.96 -2.50
CA GLY A 62 29.32 10.25 -3.00
C GLY A 62 29.40 10.92 -4.38
N GLN A 63 28.28 11.25 -5.01
CA GLN A 63 28.22 12.01 -6.27
C GLN A 63 27.87 13.48 -6.01
N SER A 64 28.23 14.36 -6.95
CA SER A 64 27.98 15.81 -6.87
C SER A 64 26.83 16.29 -7.76
N SER A 65 26.28 15.42 -8.60
CA SER A 65 25.16 15.71 -9.50
C SER A 65 24.38 14.44 -9.79
N GLY A 66 23.13 14.61 -10.22
CA GLY A 66 22.22 13.52 -10.51
C GLY A 66 21.18 13.91 -11.55
N TYR A 67 19.95 13.42 -11.39
CA TYR A 67 18.86 13.64 -12.34
C TYR A 67 17.57 14.07 -11.63
N CYS A 68 16.73 14.84 -12.31
CA CYS A 68 15.40 15.21 -11.84
C CYS A 68 14.41 14.05 -12.02
N ILE A 69 14.03 13.38 -10.92
CA ILE A 69 13.27 12.14 -10.93
C ILE A 69 11.94 12.36 -10.18
N PRO A 70 10.78 11.99 -10.76
CA PRO A 70 9.49 12.06 -10.07
C PRO A 70 9.55 11.20 -8.82
N THR A 71 9.17 11.78 -7.69
CA THR A 71 9.35 11.16 -6.38
C THR A 71 8.45 9.94 -6.13
N TRP A 72 7.44 9.72 -6.99
CA TRP A 72 6.58 8.53 -6.97
C TRP A 72 7.19 7.32 -7.68
N TYR A 73 8.26 7.51 -8.48
CA TYR A 73 8.92 6.39 -9.16
C TYR A 73 9.49 5.42 -8.13
N GLY A 74 9.10 4.15 -8.25
CA GLY A 74 9.52 3.10 -7.35
C GLY A 74 9.09 1.72 -7.83
N ILE A 75 9.24 0.74 -6.95
CA ILE A 75 8.95 -0.67 -7.23
C ILE A 75 7.67 -1.13 -6.52
N CYS A 76 6.62 -0.31 -6.56
CA CYS A 76 5.35 -0.61 -5.89
C CYS A 76 4.68 -1.87 -6.43
N HIS A 77 4.80 -2.10 -7.74
CA HIS A 77 4.38 -3.34 -8.40
C HIS A 77 5.16 -4.57 -7.93
N ALA A 78 6.30 -4.42 -7.26
CA ALA A 78 7.14 -5.52 -6.82
C ALA A 78 7.03 -5.81 -5.33
N TRP A 79 6.99 -4.78 -4.46
CA TRP A 79 6.77 -5.03 -3.02
C TRP A 79 5.38 -5.64 -2.78
N THR A 80 4.37 -5.22 -3.54
CA THR A 80 2.99 -5.67 -3.37
C THR A 80 2.83 -7.19 -3.48
N PRO A 81 3.25 -7.87 -4.57
CA PRO A 81 3.20 -9.32 -4.64
C PRO A 81 4.14 -9.99 -3.63
N ALA A 82 5.31 -9.41 -3.34
CA ALA A 82 6.21 -9.94 -2.32
C ALA A 82 5.53 -9.99 -0.93
N SER A 83 4.80 -8.93 -0.56
CA SER A 83 4.07 -8.86 0.71
C SER A 83 2.91 -9.85 0.82
N MET A 84 2.37 -10.32 -0.31
CA MET A 84 1.30 -11.30 -0.36
C MET A 84 1.80 -12.74 -0.31
N LEU A 85 2.91 -13.00 -1.01
CA LEU A 85 3.39 -14.36 -1.24
C LEU A 85 4.50 -14.77 -0.27
N GLU A 86 5.28 -13.82 0.24
CA GLU A 86 6.39 -14.10 1.15
C GLU A 86 5.98 -13.95 2.62
N ALA A 87 6.54 -14.80 3.47
CA ALA A 87 6.40 -14.64 4.89
C ALA A 87 7.21 -13.41 5.36
N GLU A 88 6.61 -12.58 6.21
CA GLU A 88 7.28 -11.39 6.70
C GLU A 88 8.53 -11.74 7.54
N PRO A 89 9.71 -11.15 7.25
CA PRO A 89 10.88 -11.32 8.10
C PRO A 89 10.63 -10.73 9.50
N ASN A 90 10.95 -11.48 10.55
CA ASN A 90 10.64 -11.09 11.94
C ASN A 90 11.87 -10.61 12.72
N CYS A 91 13.00 -11.29 12.56
CA CYS A 91 14.23 -11.04 13.33
C CYS A 91 15.44 -10.79 12.43
N PRO A 92 16.45 -10.02 12.88
CA PRO A 92 17.72 -9.90 12.16
C PRO A 92 18.41 -11.26 11.96
N VAL A 93 19.14 -11.40 10.85
CA VAL A 93 19.90 -12.61 10.50
C VAL A 93 21.32 -12.23 10.14
N THR A 94 22.31 -12.94 10.67
CA THR A 94 23.71 -12.76 10.31
C THR A 94 24.15 -13.84 9.32
N HIS A 95 24.68 -13.43 8.18
CA HIS A 95 25.27 -14.32 7.18
C HIS A 95 26.65 -13.80 6.77
N ASN A 96 27.67 -14.67 6.85
CA ASN A 96 29.06 -14.37 6.51
C ASN A 96 29.58 -13.05 7.14
N GLY A 97 29.22 -12.83 8.42
CA GLY A 97 29.65 -11.66 9.19
C GLY A 97 28.86 -10.37 8.93
N VAL A 98 27.80 -10.42 8.09
CA VAL A 98 26.92 -9.28 7.80
C VAL A 98 25.54 -9.52 8.40
N THR A 99 25.02 -8.55 9.15
CA THR A 99 23.66 -8.61 9.71
C THR A 99 22.65 -7.92 8.80
N PHE A 100 21.63 -8.68 8.42
CA PHE A 100 20.46 -8.24 7.69
C PHE A 100 19.30 -8.04 8.67
N HIS A 101 18.79 -6.83 8.74
CA HIS A 101 17.56 -6.51 9.45
C HIS A 101 16.34 -6.94 8.63
N PRO A 102 15.17 -7.16 9.25
CA PRO A 102 13.93 -7.41 8.53
C PRO A 102 13.67 -6.42 7.40
N MET A 103 13.94 -5.12 7.60
CA MET A 103 13.79 -4.11 6.58
C MET A 103 14.79 -4.26 5.41
N ASP A 104 16.01 -4.77 5.66
CA ASP A 104 16.95 -5.08 4.58
C ASP A 104 16.42 -6.24 3.72
N LEU A 105 15.87 -7.27 4.36
CA LEU A 105 15.29 -8.41 3.67
C LEU A 105 14.03 -8.04 2.87
N LYS A 106 13.19 -7.13 3.41
CA LYS A 106 12.05 -6.52 2.68
C LYS A 106 12.52 -5.77 1.43
N ALA A 107 13.64 -5.06 1.50
CA ALA A 107 14.21 -4.38 0.33
C ALA A 107 14.70 -5.38 -0.73
N LEU A 108 15.51 -6.37 -0.33
CA LEU A 108 16.07 -7.36 -1.25
C LEU A 108 14.99 -8.20 -1.92
N ILE A 109 13.98 -8.66 -1.18
CA ILE A 109 12.91 -9.46 -1.76
C ILE A 109 12.03 -8.66 -2.72
N SER A 110 11.79 -7.37 -2.43
CA SER A 110 11.04 -6.52 -3.35
C SER A 110 11.80 -6.33 -4.67
N ASP A 111 13.12 -6.16 -4.61
CA ASP A 111 13.98 -6.02 -5.80
C ASP A 111 14.07 -7.32 -6.62
N ILE A 112 14.01 -8.48 -5.97
CA ILE A 112 13.83 -9.78 -6.66
C ILE A 112 12.53 -9.77 -7.47
N TYR A 113 11.41 -9.36 -6.87
CA TYR A 113 10.10 -9.37 -7.54
C TYR A 113 10.01 -8.36 -8.69
N ASP A 114 10.84 -7.32 -8.69
CA ASP A 114 10.96 -6.38 -9.82
C ASP A 114 11.73 -7.03 -10.98
N GLY A 115 12.88 -7.64 -10.69
CA GLY A 115 13.71 -8.28 -11.71
C GLY A 115 13.23 -9.66 -12.16
N ALA A 116 12.23 -10.25 -11.48
CA ALA A 116 11.69 -11.56 -11.80
C ALA A 116 10.47 -11.47 -12.72
N SER A 117 10.39 -12.39 -13.69
CA SER A 117 9.18 -12.56 -14.50
C SER A 117 8.16 -13.41 -13.74
N ILE A 118 7.24 -12.78 -13.03
CA ILE A 118 6.12 -13.46 -12.37
C ILE A 118 4.86 -13.42 -13.23
N SER A 119 4.14 -14.53 -13.28
CA SER A 119 2.85 -14.61 -13.98
C SER A 119 1.78 -13.85 -13.21
N THR A 120 1.02 -12.96 -13.87
CA THR A 120 -0.09 -12.23 -13.26
C THR A 120 -1.44 -12.55 -13.89
N VAL A 121 -2.51 -12.30 -13.14
CA VAL A 121 -3.87 -12.11 -13.69
C VAL A 121 -4.19 -10.63 -13.51
N PHE A 122 -4.43 -9.92 -14.61
CA PHE A 122 -4.71 -8.49 -14.60
C PHE A 122 -6.14 -8.23 -15.05
N THR A 123 -6.85 -7.38 -14.33
CA THR A 123 -8.27 -7.06 -14.59
C THR A 123 -8.49 -5.56 -14.44
N GLY A 124 -9.22 -4.98 -15.39
CA GLY A 124 -9.29 -3.53 -15.59
C GLY A 124 -8.26 -3.05 -16.60
N SER A 125 -8.52 -1.89 -17.17
CA SER A 125 -7.73 -1.22 -18.19
C SER A 125 -7.18 0.04 -17.56
N ARG A 126 -5.86 0.18 -17.59
CA ARG A 126 -5.20 1.34 -17.01
C ARG A 126 -5.65 2.64 -17.69
N PHE A 127 -6.08 3.62 -16.91
CA PHE A 127 -6.23 4.99 -17.37
C PHE A 127 -4.87 5.72 -17.35
N ASN A 128 -4.28 5.95 -18.53
CA ASN A 128 -2.95 6.59 -18.64
C ASN A 128 -2.98 8.13 -18.59
N GLY A 129 -4.08 8.73 -18.12
CA GLY A 129 -4.36 10.15 -18.30
C GLY A 129 -4.81 10.51 -19.73
N GLY A 130 -5.20 11.77 -19.95
CA GLY A 130 -5.59 12.28 -21.27
C GLY A 130 -6.86 13.13 -21.24
N SER A 131 -7.45 13.34 -22.42
CA SER A 131 -8.73 14.05 -22.54
C SER A 131 -9.84 13.18 -21.98
N ASP A 132 -10.50 13.68 -20.96
CA ASP A 132 -11.71 13.10 -20.40
C ASP A 132 -12.64 14.22 -19.94
N SER A 133 -13.93 13.92 -19.94
CA SER A 133 -15.01 14.82 -19.55
C SER A 133 -16.12 13.99 -18.94
N THR A 134 -16.85 14.58 -18.02
CA THR A 134 -18.03 13.97 -17.42
C THR A 134 -19.28 14.40 -18.16
N ASP A 135 -20.28 13.51 -18.23
CA ASP A 135 -21.63 13.91 -18.63
C ASP A 135 -22.36 14.67 -17.51
N GLU A 136 -23.63 15.02 -17.73
CA GLU A 136 -24.42 15.78 -16.74
C GLU A 136 -24.67 15.03 -15.42
N TYR A 137 -24.37 13.73 -15.36
CA TYR A 137 -24.54 12.86 -14.20
C TYR A 137 -23.21 12.49 -13.52
N GLY A 138 -22.09 13.03 -14.00
CA GLY A 138 -20.73 12.74 -13.50
C GLY A 138 -20.01 11.68 -14.31
N ARG A 139 -20.71 10.86 -15.09
CA ARG A 139 -20.13 9.69 -15.73
C ARG A 139 -19.03 10.08 -16.71
N HIS A 140 -17.84 9.53 -16.50
CA HIS A 140 -16.67 9.78 -17.36
C HIS A 140 -16.85 9.27 -18.79
N SER A 141 -16.36 10.04 -19.76
CA SER A 141 -16.39 9.72 -21.18
C SER A 141 -15.41 8.60 -21.56
N SER A 142 -14.28 8.54 -20.86
CA SER A 142 -13.25 7.54 -21.05
C SER A 142 -13.70 6.18 -20.55
N ALA A 143 -13.75 5.19 -21.46
CA ALA A 143 -14.06 3.82 -21.09
C ALA A 143 -13.00 3.19 -20.16
N ALA A 144 -11.74 3.63 -20.25
CA ALA A 144 -10.67 3.19 -19.34
C ALA A 144 -10.82 3.83 -17.95
N TYR A 145 -11.30 5.07 -17.86
CA TYR A 145 -11.55 5.71 -16.56
C TYR A 145 -12.74 5.06 -15.87
N ARG A 146 -13.82 4.79 -16.61
CA ARG A 146 -14.95 4.00 -16.09
C ARG A 146 -14.60 2.54 -15.82
N ASP A 147 -13.40 2.10 -16.19
CA ASP A 147 -13.00 0.74 -15.95
C ASP A 147 -12.67 0.51 -14.47
N LEU A 148 -12.72 -0.77 -14.13
CA LEU A 148 -13.16 -1.37 -12.90
C LEU A 148 -14.63 -1.07 -12.55
N ASN A 149 -15.54 -1.72 -13.28
CA ASN A 149 -16.97 -1.70 -12.96
C ASN A 149 -17.20 -2.08 -11.46
N PRO A 150 -18.05 -1.35 -10.72
CA PRO A 150 -18.25 -1.57 -9.28
C PRO A 150 -18.85 -2.93 -8.94
N ALA A 151 -19.60 -3.56 -9.85
CA ALA A 151 -20.06 -4.94 -9.68
C ALA A 151 -18.89 -5.90 -9.64
N PHE A 152 -17.96 -5.77 -10.60
CA PHE A 152 -16.75 -6.59 -10.62
C PHE A 152 -15.91 -6.34 -9.38
N PHE A 153 -15.72 -5.08 -8.97
CA PHE A 153 -15.04 -4.71 -7.73
C PHE A 153 -15.68 -5.42 -6.51
N HIS A 154 -17.00 -5.30 -6.34
CA HIS A 154 -17.71 -5.88 -5.20
C HIS A 154 -17.62 -7.42 -5.19
N ILE A 155 -17.89 -8.06 -6.33
CA ILE A 155 -17.83 -9.51 -6.48
C ILE A 155 -16.42 -10.01 -6.18
N THR A 156 -15.40 -9.37 -6.74
CA THR A 156 -13.99 -9.72 -6.56
C THR A 156 -13.60 -9.59 -5.10
N ALA A 157 -13.85 -8.43 -4.48
CA ALA A 157 -13.48 -8.19 -3.09
C ALA A 157 -14.21 -9.13 -2.12
N ALA A 158 -15.52 -9.31 -2.28
CA ALA A 158 -16.32 -10.17 -1.41
C ALA A 158 -15.95 -11.65 -1.55
N ASN A 159 -15.72 -12.15 -2.77
CA ASN A 159 -15.38 -13.57 -2.97
C ASN A 159 -13.94 -13.87 -2.52
N LEU A 160 -12.97 -13.05 -2.90
CA LEU A 160 -11.57 -13.34 -2.57
C LEU A 160 -11.31 -13.26 -1.08
N LEU A 161 -11.65 -12.12 -0.48
CA LEU A 161 -11.36 -11.87 0.94
C LEU A 161 -12.34 -12.62 1.85
N GLY A 162 -13.60 -12.75 1.43
CA GLY A 162 -14.65 -13.34 2.26
C GLY A 162 -14.83 -14.86 2.12
N LYS A 163 -14.65 -15.42 0.90
CA LYS A 163 -14.96 -16.83 0.63
C LYS A 163 -13.75 -17.69 0.28
N LEU A 164 -12.74 -17.11 -0.37
CA LEU A 164 -11.61 -17.87 -0.91
C LEU A 164 -10.35 -17.76 -0.04
N ASN A 165 -10.39 -16.97 1.05
CA ASN A 165 -9.24 -16.70 1.90
C ASN A 165 -8.00 -16.26 1.08
N ALA A 166 -8.25 -15.40 0.11
CA ALA A 166 -7.26 -14.87 -0.82
C ALA A 166 -7.31 -13.34 -0.82
N THR A 167 -6.27 -12.70 -1.34
CA THR A 167 -6.23 -11.25 -1.51
C THR A 167 -5.73 -10.86 -2.90
N PHE A 168 -5.70 -9.57 -3.17
CA PHE A 168 -5.36 -8.97 -4.45
C PHE A 168 -4.59 -7.67 -4.28
N ILE A 169 -4.05 -7.18 -5.39
CA ILE A 169 -3.38 -5.89 -5.49
C ILE A 169 -4.32 -4.96 -6.22
N ALA A 170 -4.45 -3.73 -5.73
CA ALA A 170 -5.24 -2.68 -6.36
C ALA A 170 -4.36 -1.46 -6.60
N ASP A 171 -4.57 -0.78 -7.73
CA ASP A 171 -4.19 0.63 -7.84
C ASP A 171 -5.26 1.45 -7.12
N VAL A 172 -4.87 2.09 -6.02
CA VAL A 172 -5.82 2.82 -5.15
C VAL A 172 -5.97 4.29 -5.53
N THR A 173 -5.41 4.70 -6.66
CA THR A 173 -5.51 6.06 -7.21
C THR A 173 -6.10 6.06 -8.61
N ALA A 174 -7.05 6.96 -8.89
CA ALA A 174 -7.66 7.14 -10.21
C ALA A 174 -6.90 8.18 -11.07
N GLY A 175 -5.55 8.09 -11.09
CA GLY A 175 -4.66 9.12 -11.63
C GLY A 175 -3.63 8.63 -12.65
N SER A 176 -2.71 9.51 -13.06
CA SER A 176 -1.62 9.16 -13.98
C SER A 176 -0.50 8.37 -13.29
N GLU A 177 -0.26 8.67 -12.00
CA GLU A 177 0.62 7.88 -11.13
C GLU A 177 -0.06 6.56 -10.78
N VAL A 178 0.74 5.50 -10.68
CA VAL A 178 0.25 4.15 -10.33
C VAL A 178 0.73 3.79 -8.94
N TRP A 179 -0.23 3.52 -8.06
CA TRP A 179 0.03 3.19 -6.65
C TRP A 179 -0.54 1.83 -6.30
N ASN A 180 0.25 0.79 -6.58
CA ASN A 180 -0.09 -0.59 -6.23
C ASN A 180 -0.05 -0.78 -4.72
N GLN A 181 -1.13 -1.29 -4.13
CA GLN A 181 -1.21 -1.59 -2.71
C GLN A 181 -1.77 -3.01 -2.47
N PRO A 182 -1.24 -3.78 -1.50
CA PRO A 182 -1.76 -5.11 -1.22
C PRO A 182 -2.99 -4.97 -0.32
N VAL A 183 -4.11 -5.50 -0.79
CA VAL A 183 -5.38 -5.40 -0.07
C VAL A 183 -5.33 -6.28 1.18
N ARG A 184 -5.78 -5.72 2.31
CA ARG A 184 -5.85 -6.41 3.60
C ARG A 184 -7.27 -6.83 3.95
N GLY A 185 -8.28 -6.08 3.51
CA GLY A 185 -9.65 -6.37 3.88
C GLY A 185 -10.70 -5.59 3.11
N PHE A 186 -11.92 -6.10 3.15
CA PHE A 186 -13.09 -5.51 2.54
C PHE A 186 -14.25 -5.65 3.51
N LYS A 187 -14.99 -4.54 3.72
CA LYS A 187 -16.15 -4.54 4.60
C LYS A 187 -17.28 -3.72 4.00
N VAL A 188 -18.45 -4.32 3.90
CA VAL A 188 -19.69 -3.62 3.56
C VAL A 188 -20.27 -3.00 4.83
N TYR A 189 -20.54 -1.69 4.79
CA TYR A 189 -21.09 -0.91 5.90
C TYR A 189 -22.57 -0.63 5.73
N GLU A 190 -23.04 -0.55 4.49
CA GLU A 190 -24.44 -0.28 4.16
C GLU A 190 -24.82 -1.06 2.90
N GLN A 191 -26.04 -1.63 2.93
CA GLN A 191 -26.74 -2.17 1.77
C GLN A 191 -28.18 -1.69 1.88
N THR A 192 -28.63 -0.94 0.88
CA THR A 192 -29.98 -0.36 0.85
C THR A 192 -30.62 -0.75 -0.48
N GLU A 193 -31.62 -1.62 -0.43
CA GLU A 193 -32.42 -2.00 -1.60
C GLU A 193 -33.26 -0.79 -2.06
N MET A 194 -33.35 -0.62 -3.38
CA MET A 194 -34.05 0.48 -4.03
C MET A 194 -34.75 -0.02 -5.30
N SER A 195 -35.89 0.58 -5.64
CA SER A 195 -36.45 0.43 -6.99
C SER A 195 -35.57 1.14 -8.03
N LEU A 196 -35.78 0.83 -9.31
CA LEU A 196 -35.09 1.52 -10.40
C LEU A 196 -35.44 3.01 -10.40
N GLU A 197 -36.71 3.34 -10.19
CA GLU A 197 -37.22 4.72 -10.16
C GLU A 197 -36.64 5.48 -8.95
N GLU A 198 -36.58 4.85 -7.78
CA GLU A 198 -35.98 5.46 -6.58
C GLU A 198 -34.50 5.76 -6.80
N ALA A 199 -33.74 4.83 -7.37
CA ALA A 199 -32.33 5.03 -7.69
C ALA A 199 -32.13 6.12 -8.75
N ALA A 200 -32.91 6.08 -9.84
CA ALA A 200 -32.88 7.07 -10.91
C ALA A 200 -33.10 8.50 -10.38
N GLN A 201 -34.14 8.66 -9.56
CA GLN A 201 -34.50 9.95 -9.00
C GLN A 201 -33.49 10.44 -7.97
N THR A 202 -32.96 9.54 -7.14
CA THR A 202 -32.06 9.88 -6.03
C THR A 202 -30.67 10.29 -6.50
N PHE A 203 -30.09 9.54 -7.45
CA PHE A 203 -28.69 9.73 -7.86
C PHE A 203 -28.54 10.55 -9.13
N TYR A 204 -29.55 10.56 -10.00
CA TYR A 204 -29.45 11.18 -11.33
C TYR A 204 -30.57 12.21 -11.61
N GLY A 205 -31.58 12.31 -10.73
CA GLY A 205 -32.72 13.22 -10.93
C GLY A 205 -33.62 12.81 -12.10
N LEU A 206 -33.66 11.52 -12.43
CA LEU A 206 -34.39 10.96 -13.57
C LEU A 206 -35.61 10.16 -13.14
N GLU A 207 -36.62 10.08 -14.02
CA GLU A 207 -37.81 9.25 -13.80
C GLU A 207 -37.53 7.76 -14.03
N GLU A 208 -36.62 7.43 -14.95
CA GLU A 208 -36.25 6.06 -15.33
C GLU A 208 -34.75 5.83 -15.19
N TYR A 209 -34.35 4.63 -14.74
CA TYR A 209 -32.94 4.26 -14.59
C TYR A 209 -32.31 3.96 -15.96
N PRO A 210 -31.32 4.74 -16.43
CA PRO A 210 -30.93 4.69 -17.84
C PRO A 210 -29.77 3.72 -18.13
N TRP A 211 -29.10 3.18 -17.10
CA TRP A 211 -27.77 2.59 -17.26
C TRP A 211 -27.76 1.12 -17.68
N ASN A 212 -28.76 0.35 -17.24
CA ASN A 212 -28.88 -1.05 -17.62
C ASN A 212 -30.35 -1.47 -17.74
N ALA A 213 -30.83 -1.62 -18.97
CA ALA A 213 -32.20 -2.03 -19.25
C ALA A 213 -32.55 -3.46 -18.77
N ALA A 214 -31.55 -4.29 -18.44
CA ALA A 214 -31.76 -5.61 -17.88
C ALA A 214 -31.95 -5.59 -16.35
N ALA A 215 -31.58 -4.50 -15.67
CA ALA A 215 -31.73 -4.37 -14.23
C ALA A 215 -33.21 -4.42 -13.81
N LYS A 216 -33.45 -5.01 -12.64
CA LYS A 216 -34.79 -5.24 -12.05
C LYS A 216 -34.91 -4.58 -10.68
N SER A 217 -33.82 -4.50 -9.95
CA SER A 217 -33.70 -3.74 -8.71
C SER A 217 -32.27 -3.22 -8.55
N ILE A 218 -32.11 -2.25 -7.66
CA ILE A 218 -30.83 -1.65 -7.32
C ILE A 218 -30.53 -1.89 -5.85
N VAL A 219 -29.26 -2.13 -5.53
CA VAL A 219 -28.76 -2.08 -4.15
C VAL A 219 -27.70 -1.00 -4.07
N TYR A 220 -27.98 0.08 -3.33
CA TYR A 220 -26.94 1.03 -2.94
C TYR A 220 -26.03 0.38 -1.90
N VAL A 221 -24.71 0.49 -2.12
CA VAL A 221 -23.69 -0.08 -1.25
C VAL A 221 -22.70 0.99 -0.84
N LYS A 222 -22.43 1.05 0.47
CA LYS A 222 -21.24 1.71 1.01
C LYS A 222 -20.31 0.66 1.57
N SER A 223 -19.11 0.56 1.02
CA SER A 223 -18.09 -0.40 1.44
C SER A 223 -16.76 0.28 1.73
N ARG A 224 -15.88 -0.38 2.46
CA ARG A 224 -14.49 0.06 2.68
C ARG A 224 -13.54 -1.02 2.20
N LEU A 225 -12.62 -0.64 1.31
CA LEU A 225 -11.42 -1.41 1.03
C LEU A 225 -10.32 -0.95 1.97
N SER A 226 -9.59 -1.89 2.56
CA SER A 226 -8.45 -1.59 3.43
C SER A 226 -7.19 -2.23 2.85
N TRP A 227 -6.09 -1.49 2.80
CA TRP A 227 -4.81 -1.93 2.25
C TRP A 227 -3.66 -1.52 3.16
N ILE A 228 -2.50 -2.15 2.96
CA ILE A 228 -1.26 -1.79 3.66
C ILE A 228 -0.57 -0.66 2.91
N PHE A 229 -0.06 0.34 3.62
CA PHE A 229 0.73 1.45 3.06
C PHE A 229 2.20 1.33 3.45
N GLU A 230 3.06 2.05 2.72
CA GLU A 230 4.51 1.98 2.83
C GLU A 230 5.03 2.48 4.18
N THR A 231 6.06 1.82 4.68
CA THR A 231 6.80 2.26 5.87
C THR A 231 8.24 1.76 5.82
N TYR A 232 9.11 2.48 6.53
CA TYR A 232 10.50 2.08 6.77
C TYR A 232 10.74 1.50 8.16
N THR A 233 9.67 1.30 8.94
CA THR A 233 9.72 0.67 10.27
C THR A 233 10.26 -0.76 10.15
N ASP A 234 11.34 -1.02 10.89
CA ASP A 234 11.98 -2.33 10.94
C ASP A 234 11.22 -3.30 11.86
N GLY A 235 11.46 -4.61 11.66
CA GLY A 235 10.81 -5.68 12.42
C GLY A 235 9.68 -6.42 11.68
N GLY A 236 9.17 -7.47 12.33
CA GLY A 236 7.97 -8.20 11.94
C GLY A 236 6.71 -7.46 12.41
N LEU A 237 6.13 -6.65 11.53
CA LEU A 237 5.02 -5.75 11.85
C LEU A 237 3.68 -6.48 11.92
N VAL A 238 3.53 -7.57 11.16
CA VAL A 238 2.34 -8.43 11.19
C VAL A 238 2.30 -9.21 12.50
N SER A 239 3.39 -9.89 12.86
CA SER A 239 3.46 -10.70 14.08
C SER A 239 3.37 -9.86 15.37
N SER A 240 3.83 -8.60 15.32
CA SER A 240 3.71 -7.65 16.44
C SER A 240 2.36 -6.92 16.51
N GLY A 241 1.52 -7.02 15.47
CA GLY A 241 0.28 -6.24 15.33
C GLY A 241 0.49 -4.77 14.94
N GLN A 242 1.73 -4.32 14.76
CA GLN A 242 2.03 -2.95 14.32
C GLN A 242 1.57 -2.66 12.89
N VAL A 243 1.32 -3.69 12.07
CA VAL A 243 0.75 -3.57 10.72
C VAL A 243 -0.56 -2.78 10.70
N ASP A 244 -1.31 -2.75 11.80
CA ASP A 244 -2.54 -1.96 11.93
C ASP A 244 -2.29 -0.46 11.79
N GLN A 245 -1.13 0.04 12.22
CA GLN A 245 -0.73 1.45 12.08
C GLN A 245 -0.47 1.84 10.62
N PHE A 246 -0.17 0.85 9.79
CA PHE A 246 0.12 1.00 8.37
C PHE A 246 -1.04 0.48 7.51
N THR A 247 -2.18 0.16 8.12
CA THR A 247 -3.39 -0.23 7.38
C THR A 247 -4.29 0.99 7.22
N THR A 248 -4.45 1.42 5.99
CA THR A 248 -5.36 2.51 5.62
C THR A 248 -6.51 1.97 4.79
N GLY A 249 -7.36 2.85 4.27
CA GLY A 249 -8.42 2.46 3.36
C GLY A 249 -9.33 3.60 2.94
N ALA A 250 -10.07 3.40 1.86
CA ALA A 250 -11.07 4.33 1.35
C ALA A 250 -12.47 3.71 1.40
N TYR A 251 -13.47 4.57 1.53
CA TYR A 251 -14.86 4.19 1.34
C TYR A 251 -15.23 4.34 -0.12
N TYR A 252 -15.96 3.36 -0.64
CA TYR A 252 -16.51 3.38 -1.98
C TYR A 252 -18.02 3.24 -1.93
N THR A 253 -18.69 4.05 -2.74
CA THR A 253 -20.15 4.09 -2.88
C THR A 253 -20.56 3.80 -4.31
N TYR A 254 -21.47 2.85 -4.48
CA TYR A 254 -21.90 2.38 -5.80
C TYR A 254 -23.29 1.77 -5.72
N LEU A 255 -23.92 1.68 -6.88
CA LEU A 255 -25.15 0.95 -7.12
C LEU A 255 -24.78 -0.41 -7.71
N LEU A 256 -25.34 -1.48 -7.14
CA LEU A 256 -25.35 -2.80 -7.77
C LEU A 256 -26.68 -2.99 -8.49
N GLU A 257 -26.59 -3.39 -9.76
CA GLU A 257 -27.73 -3.73 -10.60
C GLU A 257 -28.01 -5.21 -10.49
N MET A 258 -29.26 -5.56 -10.18
CA MET A 258 -29.67 -6.94 -9.92
C MET A 258 -30.68 -7.41 -10.96
N ASP A 259 -30.64 -8.69 -11.32
CA ASP A 259 -31.71 -9.35 -12.07
C ASP A 259 -32.87 -9.81 -11.17
N ASP A 260 -33.87 -10.49 -11.76
CA ASP A 260 -35.06 -10.98 -11.05
C ASP A 260 -34.72 -12.02 -9.96
N ASP A 261 -33.57 -12.71 -10.08
CA ASP A 261 -33.11 -13.72 -9.13
C ASP A 261 -32.22 -13.12 -8.03
N GLY A 262 -31.96 -11.80 -8.06
CA GLY A 262 -31.03 -11.14 -7.15
C GLY A 262 -29.56 -11.43 -7.48
N THR A 263 -29.23 -11.75 -8.73
CA THR A 263 -27.85 -11.86 -9.21
C THR A 263 -27.33 -10.48 -9.61
N ILE A 264 -26.12 -10.15 -9.20
CA ILE A 264 -25.44 -8.92 -9.62
C ILE A 264 -25.11 -9.04 -11.13
N ILE A 265 -25.66 -8.14 -11.94
CA ILE A 265 -25.46 -8.09 -13.40
C ILE A 265 -24.76 -6.83 -13.89
N GLY A 266 -24.50 -5.87 -13.00
CA GLY A 266 -23.79 -4.63 -13.32
C GLY A 266 -23.81 -3.66 -12.15
N GLY A 267 -23.41 -2.42 -12.41
CA GLY A 267 -23.33 -1.40 -11.38
C GLY A 267 -22.70 -0.11 -11.88
N GLU A 268 -22.97 0.96 -11.13
CA GLU A 268 -22.53 2.33 -11.41
C GLU A 268 -21.93 2.95 -10.14
N TRP A 269 -20.80 3.64 -10.29
CA TRP A 269 -20.21 4.40 -9.19
C TRP A 269 -21.08 5.62 -8.89
N VAL A 270 -21.12 6.06 -7.63
CA VAL A 270 -21.88 7.25 -7.22
C VAL A 270 -21.11 8.09 -6.20
N TYR A 271 -21.53 9.36 -6.08
CA TYR A 271 -20.87 10.36 -5.24
C TYR A 271 -19.39 10.52 -5.61
N LYS A 272 -18.51 10.66 -4.61
CA LYS A 272 -17.08 10.83 -4.84
C LYS A 272 -16.43 9.64 -5.56
N SER A 273 -17.02 8.46 -5.44
CA SER A 273 -16.45 7.25 -6.07
C SER A 273 -16.60 7.21 -7.57
N ASP A 274 -17.27 8.19 -8.19
CA ASP A 274 -17.27 8.35 -9.65
C ASP A 274 -15.89 8.81 -10.16
N ASP A 275 -15.22 9.70 -9.41
CA ASP A 275 -13.85 10.18 -9.70
C ASP A 275 -12.77 9.43 -8.88
N ASP A 276 -13.14 8.77 -7.78
CA ASP A 276 -12.19 8.23 -6.80
C ASP A 276 -12.51 6.76 -6.49
N HIS A 277 -12.14 5.90 -7.44
CA HIS A 277 -12.23 4.45 -7.35
C HIS A 277 -10.93 3.78 -7.83
N PRO A 278 -10.70 2.49 -7.51
CA PRO A 278 -9.51 1.80 -8.00
C PRO A 278 -9.52 1.69 -9.54
N ASP A 279 -8.39 1.92 -10.21
CA ASP A 279 -8.25 1.85 -11.68
C ASP A 279 -8.21 0.39 -12.17
N PHE A 280 -7.47 -0.47 -11.46
CA PHE A 280 -7.38 -1.89 -11.80
C PHE A 280 -7.09 -2.78 -10.59
N ILE A 281 -7.38 -4.07 -10.75
CA ILE A 281 -7.09 -5.14 -9.79
C ILE A 281 -6.23 -6.20 -10.48
N TRP A 282 -5.20 -6.69 -9.79
CA TRP A 282 -4.38 -7.78 -10.31
C TRP A 282 -3.82 -8.69 -9.22
N PHE A 283 -3.30 -9.84 -9.66
CA PHE A 283 -2.88 -10.94 -8.80
C PHE A 283 -1.58 -11.55 -9.29
N PRO A 284 -0.60 -11.80 -8.42
CA PRO A 284 0.49 -12.71 -8.73
C PRO A 284 -0.01 -14.16 -8.65
N LYS A 285 0.31 -15.00 -9.63
CA LYS A 285 -0.08 -16.42 -9.62
C LYS A 285 0.84 -17.28 -8.75
N GLU A 286 2.11 -16.89 -8.69
CA GLU A 286 3.17 -17.69 -8.10
C GLU A 286 4.35 -16.81 -7.69
N LYS A 287 5.20 -17.37 -6.82
CA LYS A 287 6.50 -16.80 -6.48
C LYS A 287 7.45 -16.90 -7.68
N PRO A 288 8.52 -16.07 -7.74
CA PRO A 288 9.62 -16.30 -8.68
C PRO A 288 10.12 -17.75 -8.64
N ALA A 289 10.63 -18.25 -9.78
CA ALA A 289 11.26 -19.57 -9.82
C ALA A 289 12.45 -19.62 -8.84
N ALA A 290 12.62 -20.73 -8.11
CA ALA A 290 13.60 -20.83 -7.03
C ALA A 290 15.05 -20.57 -7.47
N ASP A 291 15.38 -20.81 -8.74
CA ASP A 291 16.69 -20.58 -9.37
C ASP A 291 16.81 -19.21 -10.06
N THR A 292 15.84 -18.31 -9.85
CA THR A 292 15.87 -16.94 -10.40
C THR A 292 17.09 -16.17 -9.89
N VAL A 293 17.84 -15.62 -10.83
CA VAL A 293 18.87 -14.61 -10.59
C VAL A 293 18.53 -13.41 -11.47
N THR A 294 18.37 -12.23 -10.87
CA THR A 294 18.01 -11.01 -11.61
C THR A 294 19.16 -10.52 -12.49
N SER A 295 18.86 -9.58 -13.37
CA SER A 295 19.83 -8.81 -14.20
C SER A 295 21.02 -8.25 -13.41
N ILE A 296 20.78 -7.84 -12.15
CA ILE A 296 21.80 -7.25 -11.27
C ILE A 296 22.64 -8.30 -10.53
N GLY A 297 22.28 -9.59 -10.62
CA GLY A 297 22.94 -10.69 -9.92
C GLY A 297 22.37 -10.96 -8.52
N LEU A 298 21.15 -10.50 -8.22
CA LEU A 298 20.47 -10.80 -6.96
C LEU A 298 19.78 -12.16 -7.09
N SER A 299 20.13 -13.10 -6.21
CA SER A 299 19.69 -14.50 -6.26
C SER A 299 18.49 -14.71 -5.35
N TYR A 300 17.38 -15.19 -5.92
CA TYR A 300 16.18 -15.47 -5.13
C TYR A 300 16.41 -16.61 -4.12
N ALA A 301 17.25 -17.59 -4.46
CA ALA A 301 17.63 -18.66 -3.53
C ALA A 301 18.34 -18.12 -2.28
N ASP A 302 19.25 -17.17 -2.46
CA ASP A 302 20.01 -16.55 -1.37
C ASP A 302 19.10 -15.71 -0.47
N VAL A 303 18.26 -14.87 -1.07
CA VAL A 303 17.30 -14.04 -0.33
C VAL A 303 16.26 -14.91 0.39
N SER A 304 15.76 -15.97 -0.25
CA SER A 304 14.83 -16.93 0.36
C SER A 304 15.43 -17.64 1.58
N MET A 305 16.72 -18.00 1.52
CA MET A 305 17.43 -18.59 2.65
C MET A 305 17.51 -17.63 3.84
N LEU A 306 17.82 -16.35 3.60
CA LEU A 306 17.85 -15.33 4.65
C LEU A 306 16.46 -15.05 5.23
N LEU A 307 15.44 -14.95 4.37
CA LEU A 307 14.04 -14.79 4.77
C LEU A 307 13.59 -15.93 5.68
N ALA A 308 13.82 -17.19 5.28
CA ALA A 308 13.45 -18.35 6.07
C ALA A 308 14.08 -18.32 7.48
N LYS A 309 15.36 -17.94 7.59
CA LYS A 309 16.04 -17.76 8.88
C LYS A 309 15.42 -16.64 9.72
N SER A 310 15.07 -15.52 9.08
CA SER A 310 14.50 -14.34 9.73
C SER A 310 13.09 -14.60 10.25
N VAL A 311 12.27 -15.29 9.46
CA VAL A 311 10.93 -15.72 9.84
C VAL A 311 10.99 -16.66 11.05
N ALA A 312 11.95 -17.59 11.06
CA ALA A 312 12.16 -18.54 12.15
C ALA A 312 12.92 -17.94 13.36
N CYS A 313 13.39 -16.69 13.29
CA CYS A 313 14.26 -16.07 14.29
C CYS A 313 15.45 -16.96 14.71
N SER A 314 16.08 -17.61 13.73
CA SER A 314 17.06 -18.69 13.95
C SER A 314 18.28 -18.23 14.77
N ASP A 315 18.75 -17.01 14.54
CA ASP A 315 19.94 -16.48 15.24
C ASP A 315 19.62 -15.99 16.65
N SER A 316 18.36 -15.67 16.96
CA SER A 316 17.92 -15.31 18.32
C SER A 316 17.89 -16.53 19.25
N SER A 317 17.69 -17.73 18.71
CA SER A 317 17.69 -18.98 19.48
C SER A 317 19.08 -19.47 19.89
N ALA A 318 20.13 -19.03 19.18
CA ALA A 318 21.52 -19.34 19.55
C ALA A 318 22.00 -18.52 20.76
N SER A 319 21.48 -17.30 20.96
CA SER A 319 21.88 -16.40 22.06
C SER A 319 21.32 -16.82 23.43
N SER A 320 20.19 -17.55 23.48
CA SER A 320 19.58 -17.99 24.74
C SER A 320 20.18 -19.28 25.33
N SER A 321 21.14 -19.92 24.65
CA SER A 321 21.75 -21.19 25.09
C SER A 321 23.18 -21.05 25.65
N ALA A 322 23.74 -19.84 25.68
CA ALA A 322 25.08 -19.58 26.21
C ALA A 322 25.02 -18.79 27.52
N GLY A 323 25.05 -19.50 28.65
CA GLY A 323 25.49 -18.94 29.93
C GLY A 323 24.57 -19.21 31.13
N SER A 324 24.66 -20.40 31.71
CA SER A 324 24.38 -20.62 33.13
C SER A 324 25.10 -21.89 33.60
N GLU A 325 26.38 -21.76 33.95
CA GLU A 325 27.02 -22.66 34.91
C GLU A 325 27.03 -22.00 36.31
N PRO A 326 26.96 -22.80 37.39
CA PRO A 326 26.51 -22.31 38.70
C PRO A 326 27.69 -21.90 39.60
N ALA A 327 27.52 -20.79 40.33
CA ALA A 327 28.35 -20.45 41.49
C ALA A 327 27.49 -20.50 42.76
N GLY A 328 27.99 -21.23 43.76
CA GLY A 328 27.26 -21.67 44.94
C GLY A 328 26.99 -20.62 46.03
N SER A 329 25.86 -20.87 46.71
CA SER A 329 25.53 -20.72 48.14
C SER A 329 26.36 -19.77 49.04
N ALA A 330 25.67 -18.80 49.65
CA ALA A 330 25.46 -18.71 51.11
C ALA A 330 24.45 -17.62 51.50
N GLY A 331 23.62 -17.88 52.52
CA GLY A 331 23.11 -16.82 53.41
C GLY A 331 21.61 -16.54 53.42
N SER A 332 20.88 -17.39 54.14
CA SER A 332 19.52 -17.26 54.67
C SER A 332 19.15 -15.93 55.33
N SER A 333 17.92 -15.42 55.05
CA SER A 333 16.86 -15.17 56.07
C SER A 333 15.62 -14.49 55.45
N SER A 334 14.45 -15.11 55.60
CA SER A 334 13.11 -14.47 55.56
C SER A 334 12.60 -14.30 57.01
N PRO A 335 11.35 -13.85 57.30
CA PRO A 335 10.32 -13.18 56.48
C PRO A 335 9.72 -11.94 57.20
N SER A 336 8.76 -11.23 56.59
CA SER A 336 7.39 -11.12 57.14
C SER A 336 6.49 -10.14 56.40
N SER A 337 5.26 -10.63 56.24
CA SER A 337 3.98 -10.07 55.84
C SER A 337 3.58 -8.69 56.40
N SER A 338 2.75 -7.96 55.64
CA SER A 338 1.40 -7.58 56.11
C SER A 338 0.50 -7.11 54.96
N THR A 339 -0.57 -7.87 54.75
CA THR A 339 -1.84 -7.52 54.11
C THR A 339 -2.61 -6.45 54.88
N SER A 340 -3.27 -5.54 54.18
CA SER A 340 -4.60 -5.04 54.57
C SER A 340 -5.33 -4.38 53.39
N SER A 341 -6.36 -5.10 52.96
CA SER A 341 -7.53 -4.64 52.19
C SER A 341 -8.39 -3.68 53.02
N SER A 342 -9.13 -2.77 52.36
CA SER A 342 -10.61 -2.71 52.46
C SER A 342 -11.21 -1.45 51.80
N THR A 343 -12.19 -1.68 50.90
CA THR A 343 -13.52 -1.01 50.72
C THR A 343 -13.61 0.52 50.56
N ALA A 344 -14.62 1.13 49.94
CA ALA A 344 -15.70 0.85 48.98
C ALA A 344 -16.56 2.14 48.92
N ALA A 345 -17.44 2.24 47.92
CA ALA A 345 -18.57 3.18 47.75
C ALA A 345 -18.23 4.58 47.21
N SER A 346 -18.64 4.98 46.01
CA SER A 346 -20.01 5.20 45.46
C SER A 346 -20.69 6.47 46.00
N THR A 347 -20.76 7.53 45.19
CA THR A 347 -21.91 8.46 45.12
C THR A 347 -21.95 9.15 43.76
N SER A 348 -23.13 9.03 43.13
CA SER A 348 -23.72 9.84 42.07
C SER A 348 -23.83 11.33 42.45
N ASP A 349 -23.73 12.25 41.48
CA ASP A 349 -24.87 13.08 41.09
C ASP A 349 -24.61 14.01 39.88
N SER A 350 -25.71 14.43 39.29
CA SER A 350 -25.89 15.13 38.02
C SER A 350 -25.68 16.65 38.11
N ALA A 351 -25.35 17.31 36.99
CA ALA A 351 -26.15 18.40 36.37
C ALA A 351 -25.33 19.38 35.50
N ALA A 352 -26.02 19.83 34.46
CA ALA A 352 -25.65 20.72 33.36
C ALA A 352 -25.00 22.06 33.73
N SER A 353 -24.23 22.62 32.79
CA SER A 353 -24.22 24.06 32.44
C SER A 353 -23.41 24.30 31.15
N SER A 354 -24.08 24.77 30.08
CA SER A 354 -23.48 25.68 29.09
C SER A 354 -23.72 27.12 29.56
N PRO A 355 -22.92 28.14 29.19
CA PRO A 355 -23.01 28.75 27.85
C PRO A 355 -21.67 29.31 27.30
N GLY A 356 -21.66 29.78 26.05
CA GLY A 356 -20.74 30.86 25.65
C GLY A 356 -20.12 30.74 24.27
N VAL A 357 -20.76 31.40 23.31
CA VAL A 357 -20.29 31.71 21.95
C VAL A 357 -19.17 32.75 21.98
N THR A 358 -18.14 32.59 21.16
CA THR A 358 -17.48 33.68 20.42
C THR A 358 -16.95 33.17 19.09
N GLY A 359 -17.37 33.82 18.00
CA GLY A 359 -16.86 33.58 16.66
C GLY A 359 -15.63 34.43 16.35
N SER A 360 -14.91 34.04 15.28
CA SER A 360 -14.22 34.99 14.42
C SER A 360 -13.99 34.37 13.05
N ALA A 361 -14.56 34.99 12.03
CA ALA A 361 -14.34 34.71 10.63
C ALA A 361 -13.03 35.36 10.16
N SER A 362 -12.35 34.71 9.21
CA SER A 362 -11.42 35.38 8.28
C SER A 362 -11.44 34.67 6.94
N THR A 363 -11.81 35.46 5.94
CA THR A 363 -11.94 35.20 4.51
C THR A 363 -10.59 35.10 3.80
N GLY A 364 -10.54 34.34 2.70
CA GLY A 364 -9.44 34.39 1.74
C GLY A 364 -9.66 33.51 0.51
N SER A 365 -10.53 33.96 -0.41
CA SER A 365 -10.64 33.43 -1.77
C SER A 365 -9.43 33.87 -2.61
N ALA A 366 -8.89 32.97 -3.42
CA ALA A 366 -8.07 33.31 -4.58
C ALA A 366 -8.49 32.42 -5.76
N THR A 367 -9.36 32.99 -6.60
CA THR A 367 -9.61 32.62 -8.00
C THR A 367 -8.34 32.77 -8.83
N SER A 368 -7.96 31.75 -9.61
CA SER A 368 -7.07 31.90 -10.75
C SER A 368 -7.79 31.43 -12.01
N THR A 369 -8.17 32.42 -12.82
CA THR A 369 -8.75 32.33 -14.15
C THR A 369 -7.79 31.69 -15.16
N SER A 370 -8.32 30.76 -15.93
CA SER A 370 -7.83 30.26 -17.21
C SER A 370 -7.72 31.36 -18.26
N ALA A 371 -6.57 31.44 -18.94
CA ALA A 371 -6.42 32.18 -20.19
C ALA A 371 -5.71 31.29 -21.22
N SER A 372 -6.46 30.92 -22.24
CA SER A 372 -5.99 30.31 -23.48
C SER A 372 -5.05 31.27 -24.22
N ASN A 373 -4.00 30.74 -24.84
CA ASN A 373 -3.42 31.36 -26.02
C ASN A 373 -2.85 30.29 -26.98
N ASN A 374 -3.44 30.25 -28.17
CA ASN A 374 -2.88 29.67 -29.39
C ASN A 374 -1.70 30.54 -29.87
N GLN A 375 -0.62 29.91 -30.35
CA GLN A 375 -0.13 29.99 -31.74
C GLN A 375 1.37 29.64 -31.85
N ALA A 376 1.67 28.95 -32.97
CA ALA A 376 2.94 28.58 -33.61
C ALA A 376 3.62 27.29 -33.12
#